data_AF-A0A7J5XL84-F1
#
_entry.id   AF-A0A7J5XL84-F1
#
_cell.length_a   1.000
_cell.length_b   1.000
_cell.length_c   1.000
_cell.angle_alpha   90.00
_cell.angle_beta   90.00
_cell.angle_gamma   90.00
#
_symmetry.space_group_name_H-M   'P 1'
#
loop_
_entity.id
_entity.type
_entity.pdbx_description
1 polymer ?
#
loop_
_entity_poly.entity_id
_entity_poly.type
_entity_poly.pdbx_seq_one_letter_code
_entity_poly.pdbx_strand_id
1 'polypeptide(L)'
;MKPLTVALDILQGDECTYGALLPTLTSLMSKTLALKDDLSRMTASLPDVIVKAIKTRFDAVLDSQEGLLAAATCPKFKLRWLRDERRREHVKELLTTECRKAAPATDNANVSQLPASPAEMDFLILRTSPQKASQQKKKSGYELEILNQFPNLKKMYMKYNTPTPSSAPVERLFSLGGLVLSPKRNRLSDRRFEKLLLMRYNHCFTPKENKKT
;
A
#
# COMPACT_ATOMS: atom_id res chain seq x y z
N MET A 1 4.84 -4.38 -21.95
CA MET A 1 5.20 -4.80 -20.57
C MET A 1 5.37 -3.65 -19.56
N LYS A 2 5.50 -2.39 -19.97
CA LYS A 2 5.68 -1.23 -19.07
C LYS A 2 4.70 -1.12 -17.89
N PRO A 3 3.38 -1.42 -18.03
CA PRO A 3 2.48 -1.36 -16.88
C PRO A 3 2.84 -2.36 -15.76
N LEU A 4 3.31 -3.55 -16.14
CA LEU A 4 3.69 -4.59 -15.18
C LEU A 4 4.95 -4.21 -14.42
N THR A 5 5.97 -3.70 -15.11
CA THR A 5 7.22 -3.29 -14.47
C THR A 5 6.99 -2.14 -13.49
N VAL A 6 6.19 -1.14 -13.88
CA VAL A 6 5.83 -0.03 -12.99
C VAL A 6 5.04 -0.51 -11.77
N ALA A 7 4.13 -1.47 -11.94
CA ALA A 7 3.38 -2.04 -10.81
C ALA A 7 4.31 -2.78 -9.84
N LEU A 8 5.27 -3.55 -10.35
CA LEU A 8 6.30 -4.22 -9.53
C LEU A 8 7.16 -3.20 -8.79
N ASP A 9 7.66 -2.17 -9.47
CA ASP A 9 8.49 -1.11 -8.84
C ASP A 9 7.74 -0.42 -7.69
N ILE A 10 6.43 -0.21 -7.82
CA ILE A 10 5.59 0.36 -6.76
C ILE A 10 5.46 -0.61 -5.59
N LEU A 11 5.09 -1.87 -5.84
CA LEU A 11 4.81 -2.85 -4.78
C LEU A 11 6.07 -3.33 -4.06
N GLN A 12 7.22 -3.29 -4.74
CA GLN A 12 8.52 -3.69 -4.19
C GLN A 12 9.30 -2.50 -3.60
N GLY A 13 8.74 -1.29 -3.57
CA GLY A 13 9.36 -0.13 -2.97
C GLY A 13 9.40 -0.20 -1.44
N ASP A 14 10.39 0.46 -0.82
CA ASP A 14 10.60 0.43 0.64
C ASP A 14 9.51 1.12 1.45
N GLU A 15 8.86 2.13 0.87
CA GLU A 15 7.78 2.87 1.52
C GLU A 15 6.38 2.40 1.05
N CYS A 16 6.29 1.17 0.57
CA CYS A 16 5.04 0.60 0.07
C CYS A 16 4.26 -0.09 1.20
N THR A 17 3.08 0.42 1.50
CA THR A 17 2.16 -0.19 2.46
C THR A 17 1.16 -1.10 1.77
N TYR A 18 0.55 -2.02 2.54
CA TYR A 18 -0.44 -2.95 1.99
C TYR A 18 -1.58 -2.27 1.22
N GLY A 19 -2.02 -1.08 1.67
CA GLY A 19 -3.07 -0.31 0.99
C GLY A 19 -2.74 0.15 -0.41
N ALA A 20 -1.48 0.06 -0.87
CA ALA A 20 -1.13 0.29 -2.27
C ALA A 20 -1.46 -0.90 -3.19
N LEU A 21 -1.70 -2.10 -2.63
CA LEU A 21 -1.86 -3.34 -3.39
C LEU A 21 -3.07 -3.29 -4.32
N LEU A 22 -4.28 -3.11 -3.76
CA LEU A 22 -5.51 -3.09 -4.56
C LEU A 22 -5.52 -1.95 -5.60
N PRO A 23 -5.21 -0.69 -5.26
CA PRO A 23 -5.13 0.38 -6.24
C PRO A 23 -4.15 0.08 -7.39
N THR A 24 -3.01 -0.54 -7.08
CA THR A 24 -1.99 -0.90 -8.07
C THR A 24 -2.47 -2.02 -8.97
N LEU A 25 -3.09 -3.09 -8.43
CA LEU A 25 -3.65 -4.18 -9.20
C LEU A 25 -4.79 -3.71 -10.12
N THR A 26 -5.71 -2.88 -9.60
CA THR A 26 -6.79 -2.30 -10.41
C THR A 26 -6.22 -1.45 -11.55
N SER A 27 -5.24 -0.58 -11.26
CA SER A 27 -4.60 0.24 -12.30
C SER A 27 -3.85 -0.61 -13.33
N LEU A 28 -3.14 -1.66 -12.89
CA LEU A 28 -2.44 -2.60 -13.75
C LEU A 28 -3.39 -3.32 -14.71
N MET A 29 -4.52 -3.83 -14.21
CA MET A 29 -5.52 -4.50 -15.05
C MET A 29 -6.11 -3.54 -16.08
N SER A 30 -6.53 -2.33 -15.67
CA SER A 30 -7.07 -1.34 -16.61
C SER A 30 -6.05 -0.91 -17.67
N LYS A 31 -4.80 -0.66 -17.28
CA LYS A 31 -3.73 -0.26 -18.22
C LYS A 31 -3.31 -1.39 -19.13
N THR A 32 -3.32 -2.64 -18.65
CA THR A 32 -3.03 -3.81 -19.48
C THR A 32 -4.10 -3.96 -20.56
N LEU A 33 -5.39 -3.84 -20.21
CA LEU A 33 -6.49 -3.90 -21.18
C LEU A 33 -6.43 -2.74 -22.19
N ALA A 34 -6.04 -1.53 -21.77
CA ALA A 34 -5.91 -0.41 -22.68
C ALA A 34 -4.82 -0.61 -23.76
N LEU A 35 -3.84 -1.50 -23.54
CA LEU A 35 -2.85 -1.85 -24.56
C LEU A 35 -3.41 -2.76 -25.66
N LYS A 36 -4.62 -3.29 -25.51
CA LYS A 36 -5.22 -4.20 -26.48
C LYS A 36 -5.35 -3.59 -27.87
N ASP A 37 -5.70 -2.31 -27.93
CA ASP A 37 -5.93 -1.60 -29.19
C ASP A 37 -4.62 -1.30 -29.95
N ASP A 38 -3.50 -1.21 -29.23
CA ASP A 38 -2.17 -0.95 -29.80
C ASP A 38 -1.43 -2.24 -30.24
N LEU A 39 -1.99 -3.42 -29.95
CA LEU A 39 -1.32 -4.70 -30.16
C LEU A 39 -1.67 -5.32 -31.51
N SER A 40 -0.71 -6.04 -32.09
CA SER A 40 -0.92 -6.82 -33.30
C SER A 40 -2.00 -7.90 -33.11
N ARG A 41 -2.64 -8.32 -34.21
CA ARG A 41 -3.68 -9.37 -34.21
C ARG A 41 -3.22 -10.67 -33.55
N MET A 42 -1.93 -11.01 -33.63
CA MET A 42 -1.36 -12.21 -32.99
C MET A 42 -1.33 -12.11 -31.45
N THR A 43 -1.26 -10.89 -30.91
CA THR A 43 -1.13 -10.61 -29.47
C THR A 43 -2.40 -10.00 -28.86
N ALA A 44 -3.47 -9.87 -29.64
CA ALA A 44 -4.69 -9.20 -29.22
C ALA A 44 -5.40 -9.86 -28.01
N SER A 45 -5.20 -11.16 -27.80
CA SER A 45 -5.73 -11.91 -26.66
C SER A 45 -4.84 -11.84 -25.41
N LEU A 46 -3.58 -11.41 -25.56
CA LEU A 46 -2.59 -11.44 -24.48
C LEU A 46 -3.00 -10.57 -23.27
N PRO A 47 -3.49 -9.32 -23.45
CA PRO A 47 -3.97 -8.51 -22.33
C PRO A 47 -5.07 -9.18 -21.52
N ASP A 48 -6.04 -9.82 -22.20
CA ASP A 48 -7.16 -10.49 -21.55
C ASP A 48 -6.69 -11.69 -20.72
N VAL A 49 -5.75 -12.48 -21.26
CA VAL A 49 -5.13 -13.61 -20.56
C VAL A 49 -4.35 -13.13 -19.34
N ILE A 50 -3.57 -12.06 -19.46
CA ILE A 50 -2.81 -11.48 -18.33
C ILE A 50 -3.77 -11.00 -17.24
N VAL A 51 -4.82 -10.26 -17.60
CA VAL A 51 -5.81 -9.76 -16.62
C VAL A 51 -6.54 -10.92 -15.95
N LYS A 52 -6.92 -11.95 -16.70
CA LYS A 52 -7.52 -13.17 -16.14
C LYS A 52 -6.57 -13.84 -15.15
N ALA A 53 -5.30 -14.00 -15.52
CA ALA A 53 -4.29 -14.60 -14.64
C ALA A 53 -4.07 -13.78 -13.36
N ILE A 54 -4.05 -12.45 -13.44
CA ILE A 54 -3.97 -11.57 -12.26
C ILE A 54 -5.19 -11.77 -11.37
N LYS A 55 -6.41 -11.72 -11.93
CA LYS A 55 -7.64 -11.95 -11.15
C LYS A 55 -7.63 -13.28 -10.44
N THR A 56 -7.30 -14.37 -11.15
CA THR A 56 -7.25 -15.71 -10.54
C THR A 56 -6.21 -15.82 -9.44
N ARG A 57 -5.02 -15.21 -9.61
CA ARG A 57 -3.96 -15.28 -8.58
C ARG A 57 -4.25 -14.43 -7.36
N PHE A 58 -4.94 -13.31 -7.52
CA PHE A 58 -5.23 -12.35 -6.45
C PHE A 58 -6.69 -12.40 -6.00
N ASP A 59 -7.47 -13.42 -6.39
CA ASP A 59 -8.91 -13.53 -6.13
C ASP A 59 -9.24 -13.37 -4.64
N ALA A 60 -8.54 -14.13 -3.79
CA ALA A 60 -8.68 -14.07 -2.34
C ALA A 60 -8.34 -12.69 -1.73
N VAL A 61 -7.50 -11.90 -2.41
CA VAL A 61 -7.04 -10.59 -1.92
C VAL A 61 -7.91 -9.45 -2.43
N LEU A 62 -8.37 -9.54 -3.68
CA LEU A 62 -9.11 -8.48 -4.36
C LEU A 62 -10.37 -8.08 -3.60
N ASP A 63 -11.08 -9.06 -3.02
CA ASP A 63 -12.32 -8.83 -2.28
C ASP A 63 -12.16 -9.07 -0.76
N SER A 64 -10.91 -9.18 -0.28
CA SER A 64 -10.64 -9.26 1.16
C SER A 64 -11.03 -7.97 1.88
N GLN A 65 -11.71 -8.11 3.02
CA GLN A 65 -12.06 -6.97 3.87
C GLN A 65 -10.80 -6.18 4.28
N GLU A 66 -9.73 -6.89 4.64
CA GLU A 66 -8.46 -6.28 5.06
C GLU A 66 -7.81 -5.45 3.95
N GLY A 67 -7.77 -5.96 2.71
CA GLY A 67 -7.22 -5.24 1.57
C GLY A 67 -8.05 -3.99 1.24
N LEU A 68 -9.38 -4.10 1.30
CA LEU A 68 -10.29 -2.98 1.05
C LEU A 68 -10.12 -1.86 2.08
N LEU A 69 -10.07 -2.22 3.37
CA LEU A 69 -9.83 -1.28 4.46
C LEU A 69 -8.43 -0.67 4.40
N ALA A 70 -7.40 -1.46 4.11
CA ALA A 70 -6.03 -0.97 3.94
C ALA A 70 -5.95 0.09 2.83
N ALA A 71 -6.55 -0.20 1.67
CA ALA A 71 -6.54 0.71 0.53
C ALA A 71 -7.33 1.99 0.79
N ALA A 72 -8.48 1.88 1.45
CA ALA A 72 -9.34 3.03 1.72
C ALA A 72 -8.80 3.96 2.82
N THR A 73 -8.11 3.40 3.81
CA THR A 73 -7.44 4.18 4.87
C THR A 73 -6.15 4.84 4.42
N CYS A 74 -5.59 4.43 3.27
CA CYS A 74 -4.35 4.99 2.76
C CYS A 74 -4.56 6.42 2.20
N PRO A 75 -3.90 7.45 2.77
CA PRO A 75 -4.09 8.85 2.36
C PRO A 75 -3.82 9.13 0.86
N LYS A 76 -2.91 8.35 0.25
CA LYS A 76 -2.52 8.43 -1.17
C LYS A 76 -3.69 8.14 -2.11
N PHE A 77 -4.49 7.12 -1.80
CA PHE A 77 -5.49 6.57 -2.72
C PHE A 77 -6.92 6.86 -2.25
N LYS A 78 -7.19 6.71 -0.95
CA LYS A 78 -8.52 6.81 -0.35
C LYS A 78 -9.50 5.93 -1.14
N LEU A 79 -10.65 6.47 -1.55
CA LEU A 79 -11.65 5.77 -2.36
C LEU A 79 -11.52 6.03 -3.87
N ARG A 80 -10.50 6.78 -4.32
CA ARG A 80 -10.39 7.26 -5.73
C ARG A 80 -10.09 6.14 -6.74
N TRP A 81 -9.56 5.02 -6.27
CA TRP A 81 -9.20 3.89 -7.11
C TRP A 81 -10.40 3.00 -7.48
N LEU A 82 -11.53 3.14 -6.77
CA LEU A 82 -12.78 2.44 -7.02
C LEU A 82 -13.60 3.21 -8.06
N ARG A 83 -13.75 2.62 -9.26
CA ARG A 83 -14.59 3.17 -10.34
C ARG A 83 -16.07 2.83 -10.12
N ASP A 84 -16.35 1.66 -9.57
CA ASP A 84 -17.72 1.20 -9.33
C ASP A 84 -18.33 1.86 -8.09
N GLU A 85 -19.43 2.59 -8.25
CA GLU A 85 -20.10 3.30 -7.15
C GLU A 85 -20.61 2.32 -6.08
N ARG A 86 -21.20 1.18 -6.48
CA ARG A 86 -21.67 0.15 -5.53
C ARG A 86 -20.54 -0.38 -4.64
N ARG A 87 -19.38 -0.65 -5.23
CA ARG A 87 -18.20 -1.12 -4.50
C ARG A 87 -17.66 -0.02 -3.58
N ARG A 88 -17.72 1.23 -4.03
CA ARG A 88 -17.34 2.39 -3.22
C ARG A 88 -18.25 2.57 -2.00
N GLU A 89 -19.56 2.43 -2.16
CA GLU A 89 -20.53 2.48 -1.07
C GLU A 89 -20.33 1.35 -0.08
N HIS A 90 -20.14 0.12 -0.55
CA HIS A 90 -19.84 -1.03 0.31
C HIS A 90 -18.58 -0.80 1.17
N VAL A 91 -17.51 -0.27 0.57
CA VAL A 91 -16.26 0.03 1.32
C VAL A 91 -16.47 1.17 2.33
N LYS A 92 -17.31 2.17 2.00
CA LYS A 92 -17.69 3.23 2.97
C LYS A 92 -18.43 2.63 4.17
N GLU A 93 -19.37 1.72 3.94
CA GLU A 93 -20.12 1.05 5.00
C GLU A 93 -19.19 0.23 5.90
N LEU A 94 -18.26 -0.52 5.31
CA LEU A 94 -17.23 -1.26 6.05
C LEU A 94 -16.37 -0.34 6.92
N LEU A 95 -15.91 0.80 6.38
CA LEU A 95 -15.14 1.80 7.13
C LEU A 95 -15.93 2.35 8.31
N THR A 96 -17.20 2.72 8.10
CA THR A 96 -18.04 3.23 9.20
C THR A 96 -18.24 2.19 10.30
N THR A 97 -18.41 0.93 9.91
CA THR A 97 -18.58 -0.19 10.84
C THR A 97 -17.33 -0.43 11.66
N GLU A 98 -16.15 -0.41 11.04
CA GLU A 98 -14.88 -0.58 11.74
C GLU A 98 -14.51 0.62 12.62
N CYS A 99 -14.80 1.85 12.17
CA CYS A 99 -14.63 3.04 13.01
C CYS A 99 -15.50 2.99 14.27
N ARG A 100 -16.74 2.48 14.18
CA ARG A 100 -17.62 2.28 15.35
C ARG A 100 -17.05 1.26 16.34
N LYS A 101 -16.47 0.16 15.86
CA LYS A 101 -15.83 -0.86 16.71
C LYS A 101 -14.57 -0.35 17.43
N ALA A 102 -13.87 0.61 16.82
CA ALA A 102 -12.64 1.17 17.35
C ALA A 102 -12.87 2.28 18.40
N ALA A 103 -14.11 2.74 18.57
CA ALA A 103 -14.46 3.70 19.62
C ALA A 103 -14.38 3.01 21.00
N PRO A 104 -13.79 3.66 22.02
CA PRO A 104 -13.77 3.10 23.36
C PRO A 104 -15.20 3.01 23.90
N ALA A 105 -15.55 1.86 24.48
CA ALA A 105 -16.73 1.73 25.34
C ALA A 105 -16.49 2.58 26.60
N THR A 106 -16.86 3.86 26.54
CA THR A 106 -17.19 4.60 27.76
C THR A 106 -18.65 4.33 28.05
N ASP A 107 -18.88 3.53 29.09
CA ASP A 107 -20.17 3.42 29.78
C ASP A 107 -20.72 4.82 30.03
N ASN A 108 -21.87 5.12 29.44
CA ASN A 108 -22.97 5.84 30.09
C ASN A 108 -24.18 5.77 29.16
N ALA A 109 -25.26 5.20 29.70
CA ALA A 109 -26.57 5.12 29.09
C ALA A 109 -27.09 6.52 28.71
N ASN A 110 -27.85 6.56 27.61
CA ASN A 110 -28.53 7.71 27.00
C ASN A 110 -27.68 8.66 26.13
N VAL A 111 -27.32 8.24 24.90
CA VAL A 111 -27.37 9.13 23.73
C VAL A 111 -27.72 8.32 22.48
N SER A 112 -28.93 8.56 21.98
CA SER A 112 -29.33 8.26 20.60
C SER A 112 -28.39 9.02 19.64
N GLN A 113 -27.86 8.31 18.63
CA GLN A 113 -27.10 8.84 17.49
C GLN A 113 -25.74 9.49 17.83
N LEU A 114 -24.64 8.78 17.57
CA LEU A 114 -23.35 9.43 17.30
C LEU A 114 -22.71 8.83 16.04
N PRO A 115 -22.76 9.53 14.89
CA PRO A 115 -22.13 9.06 13.65
C PRO A 115 -20.61 9.12 13.78
N ALA A 116 -19.91 8.34 12.94
CA ALA A 116 -18.50 8.62 12.65
C ALA A 116 -18.36 10.12 12.42
N SER A 117 -17.39 10.79 13.05
CA SER A 117 -17.24 12.24 12.93
C SER A 117 -17.35 12.64 11.46
N PRO A 118 -18.26 13.56 11.08
CA PRO A 118 -18.43 14.00 9.69
C PRO A 118 -17.09 14.34 9.02
N ALA A 119 -16.12 14.82 9.81
CA ALA A 119 -14.76 15.13 9.37
C ALA A 119 -13.92 13.91 8.92
N GLU A 120 -14.10 12.72 9.50
CA GLU A 120 -13.38 11.50 9.07
C GLU A 120 -13.95 10.95 7.76
N MET A 121 -15.27 11.02 7.59
CA MET A 121 -15.92 10.66 6.34
C MET A 121 -15.60 11.69 5.25
N ASP A 122 -15.55 12.98 5.60
CA ASP A 122 -15.01 14.01 4.72
C ASP A 122 -13.55 13.74 4.38
N PHE A 123 -12.69 13.29 5.29
CA PHE A 123 -11.31 12.93 4.88
C PHE A 123 -11.28 11.89 3.75
N LEU A 124 -12.22 10.92 3.75
CA LEU A 124 -12.37 9.91 2.70
C LEU A 124 -13.04 10.46 1.42
N ILE A 125 -13.86 11.51 1.54
CA ILE A 125 -14.66 12.12 0.46
C ILE A 125 -14.00 13.39 -0.15
N LEU A 126 -13.45 14.31 0.65
CA LEU A 126 -13.01 15.69 0.38
C LEU A 126 -11.88 15.86 -0.68
N ARG A 127 -11.54 14.83 -1.45
CA ARG A 127 -10.71 14.97 -2.67
C ARG A 127 -11.42 14.52 -3.95
N THR A 128 -12.74 14.37 -3.93
CA THR A 128 -13.55 14.11 -5.13
C THR A 128 -13.88 15.37 -5.94
N SER A 129 -13.64 16.59 -5.43
CA SER A 129 -13.81 17.81 -6.23
C SER A 129 -12.66 17.96 -7.25
N PRO A 130 -12.95 18.12 -8.56
CA PRO A 130 -11.96 18.27 -9.61
C PRO A 130 -11.46 19.72 -9.66
N GLN A 131 -10.66 20.15 -8.69
CA GLN A 131 -9.90 21.39 -8.81
C GLN A 131 -8.41 21.16 -8.57
N LYS A 132 -7.70 21.12 -9.70
CA LYS A 132 -6.28 21.46 -9.92
C LYS A 132 -5.36 21.26 -8.72
N ALA A 133 -4.84 20.04 -8.55
CA ALA A 133 -3.61 19.83 -7.79
C ALA A 133 -2.52 19.37 -8.77
N SER A 134 -1.65 20.32 -9.10
CA SER A 134 -0.44 20.14 -9.91
C SER A 134 0.31 18.86 -9.54
N GLN A 135 0.89 18.25 -10.58
CA GLN A 135 1.87 17.19 -10.50
C GLN A 135 2.96 17.56 -9.50
N GLN A 136 2.87 17.02 -8.28
CA GLN A 136 3.96 17.09 -7.34
C GLN A 136 4.00 15.78 -6.59
N LYS A 137 4.90 14.91 -7.05
CA LYS A 137 5.46 13.79 -6.26
C LYS A 137 6.10 14.40 -5.01
N LYS A 138 5.29 14.74 -4.00
CA LYS A 138 5.76 15.16 -2.69
C LYS A 138 5.95 13.90 -1.85
N LYS A 139 7.04 13.89 -1.09
CA LYS A 139 7.47 12.78 -0.23
C LYS A 139 6.32 12.32 0.68
N SER A 140 6.22 11.02 0.84
CA SER A 140 5.21 10.25 1.62
C SER A 140 4.96 10.75 3.05
N GLY A 141 5.91 11.47 3.66
CA GLY A 141 5.81 11.94 5.04
C GLY A 141 4.63 12.86 5.34
N TYR A 142 4.36 13.85 4.48
CA TYR A 142 3.31 14.85 4.74
C TYR A 142 1.90 14.24 4.67
N GLU A 143 1.71 13.15 3.93
CA GLU A 143 0.42 12.49 3.81
C GLU A 143 0.07 11.64 5.02
N LEU A 144 1.07 11.09 5.71
CA LEU A 144 0.87 10.27 6.90
C LEU A 144 0.64 11.14 8.14
N GLU A 145 1.24 12.32 8.21
CA GLU A 145 1.02 13.30 9.29
C GLU A 145 -0.45 13.74 9.38
N ILE A 146 -1.19 13.73 8.26
CA ILE A 146 -2.63 14.05 8.25
C ILE A 146 -3.42 13.06 9.11
N LEU A 147 -2.97 11.81 9.23
CA LEU A 147 -3.64 10.83 10.10
C LEU A 147 -3.55 11.19 11.58
N ASN A 148 -2.61 12.06 12.00
CA ASN A 148 -2.55 12.52 13.40
C ASN A 148 -3.80 13.31 13.81
N GLN A 149 -4.52 13.90 12.85
CA GLN A 149 -5.78 14.62 13.09
C GLN A 149 -6.97 13.66 13.29
N PHE A 150 -6.83 12.38 12.94
CA PHE A 150 -7.89 11.38 12.94
C PHE A 150 -7.44 10.11 13.69
N PRO A 151 -7.57 10.07 15.03
CA PRO A 151 -6.97 9.01 15.85
C PRO A 151 -7.54 7.62 15.55
N ASN A 152 -8.83 7.50 15.23
CA ASN A 152 -9.45 6.22 14.89
C ASN A 152 -8.99 5.73 13.52
N LEU A 153 -8.96 6.64 12.53
CA LEU A 153 -8.45 6.34 11.20
C LEU A 153 -6.96 5.97 11.23
N LYS A 154 -6.15 6.63 12.06
CA LYS A 154 -4.73 6.30 12.26
C LYS A 154 -4.56 4.90 12.84
N LYS A 155 -5.33 4.52 13.86
CA LYS A 155 -5.30 3.16 14.42
C LYS A 155 -5.64 2.12 13.36
N MET A 156 -6.68 2.39 12.57
CA MET A 156 -7.10 1.49 11.50
C MET A 156 -6.06 1.39 10.38
N TYR A 157 -5.47 2.51 9.97
CA TYR A 157 -4.36 2.53 9.03
C TYR A 157 -3.21 1.68 9.55
N MET A 158 -2.74 1.90 10.78
CA MET A 158 -1.65 1.12 11.36
C MET A 158 -1.98 -0.38 11.46
N LYS A 159 -3.23 -0.75 11.75
CA LYS A 159 -3.66 -2.14 11.83
C LYS A 159 -3.62 -2.85 10.46
N TYR A 160 -4.15 -2.22 9.41
CA TYR A 160 -4.33 -2.88 8.11
C TYR A 160 -3.21 -2.59 7.10
N ASN A 161 -2.41 -1.53 7.28
CA ASN A 161 -1.32 -1.16 6.36
C ASN A 161 0.08 -1.58 6.83
N THR A 162 0.22 -2.16 8.02
CA THR A 162 1.51 -2.66 8.54
C THR A 162 2.08 -3.85 7.75
N PRO A 163 1.29 -4.80 7.22
CA PRO A 163 1.83 -5.84 6.36
C PRO A 163 2.49 -5.24 5.12
N THR A 164 3.64 -5.78 4.71
CA THR A 164 4.26 -5.39 3.43
C THR A 164 3.61 -6.18 2.30
N PRO A 165 3.28 -5.56 1.16
CA PRO A 165 2.65 -6.25 0.04
C PRO A 165 3.64 -7.15 -0.74
N SER A 166 4.93 -7.10 -0.43
CA SER A 166 5.98 -7.87 -1.09
C SER A 166 7.09 -8.28 -0.12
N SER A 167 7.74 -9.40 -0.42
CA SER A 167 8.98 -9.88 0.20
C SER A 167 10.23 -9.11 -0.26
N ALA A 168 10.12 -8.22 -1.25
CA ALA A 168 11.28 -7.52 -1.82
C ALA A 168 12.18 -6.80 -0.79
N PRO A 169 11.67 -6.16 0.28
CA PRO A 169 12.53 -5.61 1.32
C PRO A 169 13.42 -6.68 2.01
N VAL A 170 12.86 -7.86 2.23
CA VAL A 170 13.55 -9.02 2.81
C VAL A 170 14.54 -9.63 1.82
N GLU A 171 14.20 -9.71 0.54
CA GLU A 171 15.12 -10.17 -0.51
C GLU A 171 16.33 -9.23 -0.65
N ARG A 172 16.11 -7.91 -0.52
CA ARG A 172 17.22 -6.93 -0.50
C ARG A 172 18.10 -7.09 0.72
N LEU A 173 17.54 -7.41 1.90
CA LEU A 173 18.31 -7.79 3.07
C LEU A 173 19.18 -9.03 2.80
N PHE A 174 18.60 -10.11 2.26
CA PHE A 174 19.35 -11.35 1.98
C PHE A 174 20.37 -11.20 0.85
N SER A 175 20.12 -10.30 -0.11
CA SER A 175 21.09 -9.97 -1.16
C SER A 175 22.40 -9.41 -0.59
N LEU A 176 22.35 -8.70 0.55
CA LEU A 176 23.54 -8.27 1.28
C LEU A 176 24.27 -9.43 1.98
N GLY A 177 23.59 -10.57 2.17
CA GLY A 177 24.12 -11.77 2.82
C GLY A 177 25.39 -12.28 2.16
N GLY A 178 25.47 -12.28 0.81
CA GLY A 178 26.67 -12.69 0.08
C GLY A 178 27.89 -11.80 0.33
N LEU A 179 27.69 -10.55 0.76
CA LEU A 179 28.76 -9.66 1.16
C LEU A 179 29.22 -9.88 2.61
N VAL A 180 28.40 -10.53 3.43
CA VAL A 180 28.67 -10.83 4.85
C VAL A 180 29.25 -12.25 5.00
N LEU A 181 28.70 -13.23 4.29
CA LEU A 181 29.21 -14.59 4.11
C LEU A 181 29.87 -14.70 2.74
N SER A 182 31.15 -14.35 2.70
CA SER A 182 31.97 -14.57 1.50
C SER A 182 32.77 -15.87 1.63
N PRO A 183 33.28 -16.44 0.53
CA PRO A 183 34.15 -17.62 0.58
C PRO A 183 35.37 -17.43 1.49
N LYS A 184 35.86 -16.19 1.62
CA LYS A 184 36.99 -15.82 2.50
C LYS A 184 36.58 -15.54 3.96
N ARG A 185 35.29 -15.35 4.24
CA ARG A 185 34.73 -15.03 5.57
C ARG A 185 33.53 -15.93 5.90
N ASN A 186 33.71 -17.24 5.74
CA ASN A 186 32.67 -18.25 5.92
C ASN A 186 32.67 -18.88 7.33
N ARG A 187 33.66 -18.62 8.17
CA ARG A 187 33.72 -19.08 9.58
C ARG A 187 32.92 -18.18 10.52
N LEU A 188 31.65 -17.94 10.19
CA LEU A 188 30.71 -17.17 11.02
C LEU A 188 29.65 -18.11 11.59
N SER A 189 29.42 -18.04 12.90
CA SER A 189 28.22 -18.62 13.50
C SER A 189 26.98 -17.86 13.04
N ASP A 190 25.82 -18.52 12.97
CA ASP A 190 24.54 -17.92 12.58
C ASP A 190 24.25 -16.60 13.31
N ARG A 191 24.38 -16.59 14.64
CA ARG A 191 24.18 -15.39 15.47
C ARG A 191 25.09 -14.21 15.10
N ARG A 192 26.31 -14.47 14.62
CA ARG A 192 27.24 -13.41 14.18
C ARG A 192 26.90 -12.95 12.77
N PHE A 193 26.50 -13.87 11.90
CA PHE A 193 26.03 -13.55 10.56
C PHE A 193 24.82 -12.62 10.61
N GLU A 194 23.78 -12.99 11.36
CA GLU A 194 22.55 -12.19 11.51
C GLU A 194 22.85 -10.78 12.02
N LYS A 195 23.67 -10.65 13.07
CA LYS A 195 24.07 -9.34 13.60
C LYS A 195 24.79 -8.49 12.55
N LEU A 196 25.73 -9.07 11.80
CA LEU A 196 26.47 -8.34 10.78
C LEU A 196 25.60 -7.97 9.58
N LEU A 197 24.65 -8.84 9.22
CA LEU A 197 23.67 -8.57 8.17
C LEU A 197 22.79 -7.37 8.55
N LEU A 198 22.27 -7.36 9.78
CA LEU A 198 21.46 -6.27 10.29
C LEU A 198 22.23 -4.95 10.39
N MET A 199 23.45 -4.97 10.95
CA MET A 199 24.32 -3.79 11.01
C MET A 199 24.59 -3.21 9.62
N ARG A 200 24.83 -4.08 8.63
CA ARG A 200 25.10 -3.65 7.26
C ARG A 200 23.86 -3.07 6.58
N TYR A 201 22.71 -3.71 6.75
CA TYR A 201 21.44 -3.20 6.22
C TYR A 201 21.12 -1.82 6.82
N ASN A 202 21.29 -1.65 8.13
CA ASN A 202 21.07 -0.36 8.80
C ASN A 202 22.02 0.74 8.32
N HIS A 203 23.26 0.40 7.95
CA HIS A 203 24.19 1.37 7.35
C HIS A 203 23.70 1.91 5.99
N CYS A 204 22.87 1.16 5.25
CA CYS A 204 22.24 1.67 4.03
C CYS A 204 21.20 2.77 4.31
N PHE A 205 20.69 2.89 5.54
CA PHE A 205 19.74 3.92 5.96
C PHE A 205 20.38 5.08 6.70
N THR A 206 21.65 4.98 7.10
CA THR A 206 22.35 6.12 7.68
C THR A 206 22.63 7.15 6.57
N PRO A 207 22.17 8.41 6.71
CA PRO A 207 22.49 9.44 5.72
C PRO A 207 24.01 9.53 5.63
N LYS A 208 24.53 9.44 4.39
CA LYS A 208 25.94 9.76 4.16
C LYS A 208 26.08 11.23 4.52
N GLU A 209 26.70 11.52 5.65
CA GLU A 209 27.19 12.87 5.92
C GLU A 209 28.05 13.25 4.72
N ASN A 210 27.59 14.24 3.96
CA ASN A 210 28.38 14.86 2.92
C ASN A 210 29.56 15.51 3.63
N LYS A 211 30.67 14.77 3.77
CA LYS A 211 31.96 15.34 4.13
C LYS A 211 32.33 16.30 3.01
N LYS A 212 31.99 17.57 3.22
CA LYS A 212 32.58 18.70 2.50
C LYS A 212 34.05 18.72 2.89
N THR A 213 34.90 18.13 2.06
CA THR A 213 36.30 18.54 1.93
C THR A 213 36.38 19.71 0.99
#